data_AF-A0A8H4PW11-F1
#
_entry.id   AF-A0A8H4PW11-F1
#
_cell.length_a   1.000
_cell.length_b   1.000
_cell.length_c   1.000
_cell.angle_alpha   90.00
_cell.angle_beta   90.00
_cell.angle_gamma   90.00
#
_symmetry.space_group_name_H-M   'P 1'
#
loop_
_entity.id
_entity.type
_entity.pdbx_description
1 polymer ?
#
loop_
_entity_poly.entity_id
_entity_poly.type
_entity_poly.pdbx_seq_one_letter_code
_entity_poly.pdbx_strand_id
1 'polypeptide(L)'
;MYTVSCVIKNTGGRVADEIPQVYVSLGGDNEPVRVLRGFERFEHMAPGQSIEFHAELTRRDVSNWDVVAQNWVVTKQPKKVWVGSSSRKLPLHADLD
;
A
#
# COMPACT_ATOMS: atom_id res chain seq x y z
N MET A 1 -3.99 -10.66 -9.14
CA MET A 1 -4.00 -9.18 -9.00
C MET A 1 -4.84 -8.89 -7.78
N TYR A 2 -4.43 -7.92 -6.96
CA TYR A 2 -5.08 -7.66 -5.68
C TYR A 2 -5.68 -6.26 -5.68
N THR A 3 -6.78 -6.10 -4.98
CA THR A 3 -7.32 -4.80 -4.60
C THR A 3 -7.21 -4.71 -3.09
N VAL A 4 -6.50 -3.70 -2.61
CA VAL A 4 -6.32 -3.42 -1.20
C VAL A 4 -7.26 -2.28 -0.84
N SER A 5 -8.19 -2.52 0.08
CA SER A 5 -9.10 -1.47 0.55
C SER A 5 -9.00 -1.24 2.06
N CYS A 6 -9.27 -0.02 2.49
CA CYS A 6 -9.47 0.29 3.89
C CYS A 6 -10.43 1.46 4.08
N VAL A 7 -11.03 1.52 5.27
CA VAL A 7 -11.88 2.65 5.67
C VAL A 7 -11.05 3.65 6.45
N ILE A 8 -11.21 4.92 6.11
CA ILE A 8 -10.48 6.04 6.70
C ILE A 8 -11.50 7.02 7.24
N LYS A 9 -11.27 7.47 8.47
CA LYS A 9 -12.20 8.36 9.18
C LYS A 9 -11.46 9.57 9.70
N ASN A 10 -12.00 10.76 9.44
CA ASN A 10 -11.54 11.96 10.12
C ASN A 10 -12.04 11.93 11.57
N THR A 11 -11.14 11.69 12.51
CA THR A 11 -11.44 11.66 13.96
C THR A 11 -11.18 13.00 14.65
N GLY A 12 -10.76 14.03 13.90
CA GLY A 12 -10.51 15.37 14.42
C GLY A 12 -11.76 16.25 14.43
N GLY A 13 -11.62 17.46 14.98
CA GLY A 13 -12.69 18.47 15.05
C GLY A 13 -12.68 19.48 13.90
N ARG A 14 -11.88 19.27 12.84
CA ARG A 14 -11.73 20.20 11.71
C ARG A 14 -11.79 19.43 10.39
N VAL A 15 -12.19 20.13 9.33
CA VAL A 15 -12.03 19.63 7.96
C VAL A 15 -10.54 19.39 7.68
N ALA A 16 -10.21 18.26 7.07
CA ALA A 16 -8.84 17.88 6.75
C ALA A 16 -8.78 17.10 5.44
N ASP A 17 -7.59 17.09 4.85
CA ASP A 17 -7.27 16.18 3.76
C ASP A 17 -6.47 15.01 4.32
N GLU A 18 -6.62 13.83 3.73
CA GLU A 18 -5.84 12.64 4.08
C GLU A 18 -5.24 12.01 2.81
N ILE A 19 -4.01 11.50 2.93
CA ILE A 19 -3.28 10.84 1.84
C ILE A 19 -2.88 9.44 2.29
N PRO A 20 -3.79 8.45 2.13
CA PRO A 20 -3.51 7.07 2.47
C PRO A 20 -2.51 6.51 1.47
N GLN A 21 -1.57 5.72 1.96
CA GLN A 21 -0.49 5.15 1.17
C GLN A 21 -0.48 3.63 1.36
N VAL A 22 -0.32 2.91 0.25
CA VAL A 22 -0.08 1.46 0.27
C VAL A 22 1.38 1.15 -0.04
N TYR A 23 1.97 0.30 0.78
CA TYR A 23 3.35 -0.16 0.65
C TYR A 23 3.38 -1.68 0.55
N VAL A 24 4.30 -2.22 -0.24
CA VAL A 24 4.50 -3.66 -0.41
C VAL A 24 5.93 -4.03 -0.08
N SER A 25 6.12 -5.18 0.57
CA SER A 25 7.41 -5.86 0.71
C SER A 25 7.36 -7.06 -0.22
N LEU A 26 8.39 -7.17 -1.06
CA LEU A 26 8.47 -8.25 -2.05
C LEU A 26 9.11 -9.53 -1.47
N GLY A 27 9.76 -9.41 -0.31
CA GLY A 27 10.53 -10.46 0.34
C GLY A 27 11.81 -10.81 -0.43
N GLY A 28 12.73 -11.51 0.23
CA GLY A 28 14.04 -11.87 -0.32
C GLY A 28 15.19 -11.02 0.21
N ASP A 29 16.40 -11.52 0.00
CA ASP A 29 17.63 -10.87 0.47
C ASP A 29 17.92 -9.60 -0.34
N ASN A 30 18.40 -8.56 0.33
CA ASN A 30 18.71 -7.24 -0.25
C ASN A 30 17.53 -6.50 -0.90
N GLU A 31 16.29 -6.95 -0.70
CA GLU A 31 15.11 -6.18 -1.07
C GLU A 31 14.80 -5.09 -0.04
N PRO A 32 14.24 -3.94 -0.45
CA PRO A 32 13.80 -2.93 0.49
C PRO A 32 12.77 -3.49 1.45
N VAL A 33 12.79 -3.03 2.71
CA VAL A 33 11.80 -3.43 3.72
C VAL A 33 10.37 -3.26 3.20
N ARG A 34 10.11 -2.16 2.48
CA ARG A 34 8.84 -1.86 1.83
C ARG A 34 8.99 -0.76 0.78
N VAL A 35 8.15 -0.78 -0.25
CA VAL A 35 8.13 0.17 -1.37
C VAL A 35 6.71 0.66 -1.62
N LEU A 36 6.55 1.96 -1.92
CA LEU A 36 5.24 2.56 -2.21
C LEU A 36 4.67 1.96 -3.50
N ARG A 37 3.36 1.69 -3.51
CA ARG A 37 2.63 1.17 -4.68
C ARG A 37 1.39 1.96 -5.07
N GLY A 38 0.85 2.75 -4.16
CA GLY A 38 -0.30 3.58 -4.45
C GLY A 38 -0.56 4.58 -3.34
N PHE A 39 -1.24 5.65 -3.72
CA PHE A 39 -1.75 6.66 -2.82
C PHE A 39 -2.87 7.41 -3.52
N GLU A 40 -3.75 8.00 -2.73
CA GLU A 40 -4.82 8.87 -3.22
C GLU A 40 -4.95 10.05 -2.27
N ARG A 41 -5.41 11.21 -2.75
CA ARG A 41 -5.70 12.34 -1.88
C ARG A 41 -7.21 12.47 -1.75
N PHE A 42 -7.69 12.39 -0.51
CA PHE A 42 -9.06 12.71 -0.19
C PHE A 42 -9.11 14.11 0.41
N GLU A 43 -9.75 15.01 -0.31
CA GLU A 43 -9.84 16.41 0.06
C GLU A 43 -11.11 16.69 0.87
N HIS A 44 -11.03 17.67 1.76
CA HIS A 44 -12.18 18.25 2.46
C HIS A 44 -13.02 17.25 3.29
N MET A 45 -12.38 16.27 3.93
CA MET A 45 -13.07 15.34 4.82
C MET A 45 -13.61 16.06 6.06
N ALA A 46 -14.93 16.09 6.21
CA ALA A 46 -15.58 16.67 7.38
C ALA A 46 -15.29 15.88 8.67
N PRO A 47 -15.36 16.51 9.87
CA PRO A 47 -15.28 15.81 11.15
C PRO A 47 -16.23 14.61 11.21
N GLY A 48 -15.72 13.42 11.51
CA GLY A 48 -16.49 12.18 11.58
C GLY A 48 -16.76 11.50 10.24
N GLN A 49 -16.50 12.14 9.09
CA GLN A 49 -16.67 11.54 7.77
C GLN A 49 -15.77 10.31 7.62
N SER A 50 -16.33 9.26 7.03
CA SER A 50 -15.59 8.06 6.62
C SER A 50 -15.62 7.93 5.11
N ILE A 51 -14.53 7.42 4.56
CA ILE A 51 -14.33 7.16 3.13
C ILE A 51 -13.68 5.79 2.97
N GLU A 52 -13.80 5.22 1.78
CA GLU A 52 -13.10 3.98 1.43
C GLU A 52 -11.97 4.31 0.46
N PHE A 53 -10.75 3.91 0.83
CA PHE A 53 -9.58 3.98 -0.03
C PHE A 53 -9.40 2.64 -0.73
N HIS A 54 -9.09 2.68 -2.03
CA HIS A 54 -8.82 1.51 -2.86
C HIS A 54 -7.48 1.67 -3.57
N ALA A 55 -6.65 0.63 -3.52
CA ALA A 55 -5.42 0.57 -4.30
C ALA A 55 -5.32 -0.76 -5.05
N GLU A 56 -5.20 -0.67 -6.37
CA GLU A 56 -4.97 -1.82 -7.23
C GLU A 56 -3.48 -2.16 -7.26
N LEU A 57 -3.15 -3.42 -6.96
CA LEU A 57 -1.81 -3.96 -7.09
C LEU A 57 -1.74 -4.85 -8.34
N THR A 58 -1.01 -4.35 -9.33
CA THR A 58 -0.75 -5.07 -10.57
C THR A 58 0.23 -6.22 -10.36
N ARG A 59 0.34 -7.11 -11.34
CA ARG A 59 1.40 -8.14 -11.32
C ARG A 59 2.78 -7.51 -11.18
N ARG A 60 3.01 -6.35 -11.82
CA ARG A 60 4.31 -5.65 -11.78
C ARG A 60 4.62 -5.13 -10.38
N ASP A 61 3.61 -4.68 -9.64
CA ASP A 61 3.77 -4.15 -8.29
C ASP A 61 4.30 -5.18 -7.29
N VAL A 62 4.01 -6.46 -7.54
CA VAL A 62 4.48 -7.61 -6.73
C VAL A 62 5.60 -8.40 -7.40
N SER A 63 6.22 -7.87 -8.45
CA SER A 63 7.33 -8.51 -9.18
C SER A 63 8.69 -7.93 -8.78
N ASN A 64 9.72 -8.76 -8.89
CA ASN A 64 11.14 -8.40 -8.87
C ASN A 64 11.70 -8.49 -10.29
N TRP A 65 12.77 -7.74 -10.58
CA TRP A 65 13.50 -7.89 -11.84
C TRP A 65 14.51 -9.03 -11.73
N ASP A 66 14.40 -10.03 -12.60
CA ASP A 66 15.38 -11.11 -12.73
C ASP A 66 16.39 -10.75 -13.83
N VAL A 67 17.65 -10.56 -13.43
CA VAL A 67 18.75 -10.18 -14.33
C VAL A 67 19.20 -11.31 -15.26
N VAL A 68 18.98 -12.57 -14.89
CA VAL A 68 19.32 -13.73 -15.73
C VAL A 68 18.24 -13.94 -16.79
N ALA A 69 16.98 -13.92 -16.37
CA ALA A 69 15.84 -14.05 -17.27
C ALA A 69 15.53 -12.76 -18.06
N GLN A 70 16.12 -11.62 -17.68
CA GLN A 70 15.85 -10.28 -18.23
C GLN A 70 14.35 -9.97 -18.24
N ASN A 71 13.66 -10.26 -17.13
CA ASN A 71 12.21 -10.15 -17.05
C ASN A 71 11.69 -9.88 -15.64
N TRP A 72 10.44 -9.41 -15.54
CA TRP A 72 9.70 -9.23 -14.28
C TRP A 72 9.10 -10.56 -13.80
N VAL A 73 9.59 -11.06 -12.67
CA VAL A 73 9.14 -12.32 -12.07
C VAL A 73 8.48 -12.07 -10.73
N VAL A 74 7.38 -12.78 -10.45
CA VAL A 74 6.81 -12.83 -9.10
C VAL A 74 7.55 -13.93 -8.37
N THR A 75 8.43 -13.55 -7.44
CA THR A 75 9.23 -14.50 -6.66
C THR A 75 8.35 -15.28 -5.68
N LYS A 76 8.80 -16.46 -5.24
CA LYS A 76 8.11 -17.28 -4.21
C LYS A 76 8.27 -16.74 -2.79
N GLN A 77 9.00 -15.64 -2.61
CA GLN A 77 9.17 -15.01 -1.30
C GLN A 77 7.83 -14.50 -0.79
N PRO A 78 7.51 -14.61 0.51
CA PRO A 78 6.28 -14.05 1.06
C PRO A 78 6.21 -12.55 0.79
N LYS A 79 5.08 -12.08 0.27
CA LYS A 79 4.81 -10.65 0.12
C LYS A 79 3.90 -10.17 1.22
N LYS A 80 4.10 -8.93 1.63
CA LYS A 80 3.29 -8.29 2.67
C LYS A 80 2.90 -6.89 2.22
N VAL A 81 1.70 -6.48 2.57
CA VAL A 81 1.16 -5.15 2.28
C VAL A 81 0.94 -4.38 3.58
N TRP A 82 1.12 -3.07 3.51
CA TRP A 82 0.84 -2.13 4.59
C TRP A 82 0.06 -0.94 4.07
N VAL A 83 -0.85 -0.41 4.90
CA VAL A 83 -1.57 0.83 4.62
C VAL A 83 -1.45 1.80 5.79
N GLY A 84 -1.25 3.08 5.49
CA GLY A 84 -1.24 4.14 6.49
C GLY A 84 -0.93 5.52 5.92
N SER A 85 -0.70 6.50 6.80
CA SER A 85 -0.53 7.92 6.42
C SER A 85 0.92 8.31 6.15
N SER A 86 1.88 7.43 6.41
CA SER A 86 3.28 7.64 6.02
C SER A 86 4.04 6.32 5.95
N SER A 87 5.22 6.34 5.33
CA SER A 87 6.16 5.20 5.28
C SER A 87 6.54 4.59 6.64
N ARG A 88 6.25 5.28 7.75
CA ARG A 88 6.53 4.82 9.12
C ARG A 88 5.29 4.74 10.02
N LYS A 89 4.14 5.28 9.59
CA LYS A 89 2.85 5.18 10.30
C LYS A 89 1.90 4.29 9.51
N LEU A 90 2.07 2.98 9.68
CA LEU A 90 1.41 1.93 8.90
C LEU A 90 0.65 0.97 9.82
N PRO A 91 -0.51 1.40 10.37
CA PRO A 91 -1.25 0.61 11.35
C PRO A 91 -1.89 -0.66 10.76
N LEU A 92 -2.19 -0.68 9.46
CA LEU A 92 -2.83 -1.81 8.79
C LEU A 92 -1.78 -2.59 7.99
N HIS A 93 -1.86 -3.92 8.04
CA HIS A 93 -1.02 -4.80 7.25
C HIS A 93 -1.64 -6.19 7.08
N ALA A 94 -1.28 -6.85 5.99
CA ALA A 94 -1.70 -8.22 5.68
C ALA A 94 -0.64 -8.91 4.82
N ASP A 95 -0.53 -10.23 4.91
CA ASP A 95 0.26 -11.02 3.95
C ASP A 95 -0.54 -11.15 2.64
N LEU A 96 0.15 -11.20 1.50
CA LEU A 96 -0.48 -11.39 0.19
C LEU A 96 -0.37 -12.87 -0.21
N ASP A 97 -1.51 -13.53 -0.41
CA ASP A 97 -1.65 -14.95 -0.77
C ASP A 97 -1.44 -15.22 -2.27
#